data_AF-A0A8X6NVV1-F1
#
_entry.id   AF-A0A8X6NVV1-F1
#
_cell.length_a   1.000
_cell.length_b   1.000
_cell.length_c   1.000
_cell.angle_alpha   90.00
_cell.angle_beta   90.00
_cell.angle_gamma   90.00
#
_symmetry.space_group_name_H-M   'P 1'
#
loop_
_entity.id
_entity.type
_entity.pdbx_description
1 polymer ?
#
loop_
_entity_poly.entity_id
_entity_poly.type
_entity_poly.pdbx_seq_one_letter_code
_entity_poly.pdbx_strand_id
1 'polypeptide(L)'
;MKTTFVYDSDRKVYMTCYSANLHIYGSEDVEITNSDESGEIEENLYIFLTFIQEYETFFPWSVQRILMSIHSPFVPIDPFKEGVNLEKNHNYVVYIQMGEEHLLESPYQTNCLDYEVLWKNNNKTGPRSQEMCKQWCWWNYFKSYAYHDEGLMMLEQPRKSCFNDRCKEDKLNKIRRDCIRNCRLNCKDKISISLNIKSPEVIVMSHKPLYTAMDIFSYIGGLMGCWLGISVWTCTGIAETTFWTFLRFLKQYAKRFRHSPPTRNQLLFRRKHHDTVVF
;
A
#
# COMPACT_ATOMS: atom_id res chain seq x y z
N MET A 1 10.88 16.54 12.80
CA MET A 1 10.98 16.24 11.35
C MET A 1 11.86 15.01 11.17
N LYS A 2 11.51 14.14 10.23
CA LYS A 2 12.31 12.97 9.87
C LYS A 2 13.23 13.34 8.70
N THR A 3 14.52 13.01 8.82
CA THR A 3 15.49 13.21 7.74
C THR A 3 15.55 11.95 6.90
N THR A 4 15.46 12.10 5.59
CA THR A 4 15.62 11.02 4.62
C THR A 4 16.53 11.48 3.48
N PHE A 5 16.93 10.55 2.62
CA PHE A 5 17.82 10.82 1.51
C PHE A 5 17.25 10.24 0.24
N VAL A 6 17.21 11.05 -0.82
CA VAL A 6 16.74 10.66 -2.15
C VAL A 6 17.91 10.69 -3.12
N TYR A 7 18.08 9.61 -3.88
CA TYR A 7 19.15 9.52 -4.88
C TYR A 7 18.68 10.07 -6.23
N ASP A 8 19.40 11.07 -6.74
CA ASP A 8 19.26 11.55 -8.11
C ASP A 8 20.17 10.73 -9.03
N SER A 9 19.56 9.90 -9.87
CA SER A 9 20.29 9.05 -10.84
C SER A 9 21.03 9.85 -11.90
N ASP A 10 20.49 11.01 -12.30
CA ASP A 10 21.04 11.81 -13.39
C ASP A 10 22.29 12.55 -12.93
N ARG A 11 22.25 13.06 -11.70
CA ARG A 11 23.35 13.80 -11.08
C ARG A 11 24.29 12.93 -10.24
N LYS A 12 23.89 11.70 -9.92
CA LYS A 12 24.61 10.76 -9.04
C LYS A 12 24.88 11.35 -7.66
N VAL A 13 23.91 12.06 -7.10
CA VAL A 13 24.01 12.70 -5.77
C VAL A 13 22.82 12.33 -4.91
N TYR A 14 23.04 12.26 -3.60
CA TYR A 14 21.97 12.16 -2.63
C TYR A 14 21.54 13.56 -2.18
N MET A 15 20.23 13.77 -2.13
CA MET A 15 19.63 14.97 -1.55
C MET A 15 19.05 14.64 -0.18
N THR A 16 19.39 15.46 0.81
CA THR A 16 18.79 15.41 2.14
C THR A 16 17.38 15.98 2.06
N CYS A 17 16.40 15.18 2.44
CA CYS A 17 14.99 15.55 2.50
C CYS A 17 14.53 15.62 3.95
N TYR A 18 13.73 16.62 4.28
CA TYR A 18 13.13 16.79 5.60
C TYR A 18 11.62 16.66 5.47
N SER A 19 11.05 15.68 6.16
CA SER A 19 9.62 15.41 6.08
C SER A 19 8.95 15.63 7.45
N ALA A 20 7.80 16.28 7.42
CA ALA A 20 6.86 16.28 8.52
C ALA A 20 5.91 15.08 8.34
N ASN A 21 5.62 14.33 9.42
CA ASN A 21 4.66 13.22 9.43
C ASN A 21 4.95 12.07 8.44
N LEU A 22 6.20 11.63 8.27
CA LEU A 22 6.55 10.54 7.33
C LEU A 22 6.59 9.16 8.01
N HIS A 23 5.77 8.22 7.52
CA HIS A 23 5.52 6.91 8.15
C HIS A 23 5.74 5.73 7.19
N ILE A 24 6.74 5.82 6.31
CA ILE A 24 7.01 4.77 5.29
C ILE A 24 7.42 3.42 5.92
N TYR A 25 8.28 3.45 6.94
CA TYR A 25 8.89 2.26 7.55
C TYR A 25 8.44 2.01 9.00
N GLY A 26 7.49 2.81 9.50
CA GLY A 26 7.04 2.76 10.89
C GLY A 26 5.96 1.71 11.13
N SER A 27 6.01 1.06 12.30
CA SER A 27 4.87 0.32 12.87
C SER A 27 3.88 1.24 13.60
N GLU A 28 4.23 2.52 13.72
CA GLU A 28 3.46 3.55 14.40
C GLU A 28 2.20 3.89 13.59
N ASP A 29 1.11 4.12 14.32
CA ASP A 29 -0.08 4.71 13.75
C ASP A 29 0.13 6.23 13.64
N VAL A 30 -0.51 6.87 12.66
CA VAL A 30 -0.37 8.31 12.46
C VAL A 30 -1.08 9.03 13.61
N GLU A 31 -0.39 9.97 14.26
CA GLU A 31 -1.04 10.95 15.12
C GLU A 31 -1.95 11.83 14.26
N ILE A 32 -3.25 11.56 14.31
CA ILE A 32 -4.24 12.39 13.62
C ILE A 32 -4.35 13.69 14.41
N THR A 33 -3.79 14.76 13.88
CA THR A 33 -4.08 16.11 14.39
C THR A 33 -5.46 16.47 13.84
N ASN A 34 -6.50 16.28 14.66
CA ASN A 34 -7.83 16.77 14.30
C ASN A 34 -7.76 18.30 14.23
N SER A 35 -7.94 18.87 13.05
CA SER A 35 -8.23 20.30 12.94
C SER A 35 -9.60 20.55 13.56
N ASP A 36 -9.68 21.41 14.56
CA ASP A 36 -10.94 21.70 15.27
C ASP A 36 -12.06 22.04 14.28
N GLU A 37 -13.23 21.40 14.45
CA GLU A 37 -14.42 21.56 13.61
C GLU A 37 -15.09 22.94 13.71
N SER A 38 -14.53 23.86 14.51
CA SER A 38 -14.98 25.25 14.53
C SER A 38 -14.59 25.88 13.19
N GLY A 39 -15.54 26.00 12.27
CA GLY A 39 -15.40 26.50 10.89
C GLY A 39 -14.85 27.92 10.69
N GLU A 40 -14.07 28.44 11.65
CA GLU A 40 -13.23 29.62 11.56
C GLU A 40 -11.77 29.19 11.76
N ILE A 41 -11.11 28.64 10.74
CA ILE A 41 -9.66 28.44 10.79
C ILE A 41 -9.04 29.02 9.51
N GLU A 42 -8.78 30.32 9.55
CA GLU A 42 -7.71 30.98 8.79
C GLU A 42 -6.31 30.70 9.42
N GLU A 43 -6.20 29.77 10.37
CA GLU A 43 -4.92 29.45 10.98
C GLU A 43 -4.10 28.56 10.05
N ASN A 44 -2.88 29.00 9.76
CA ASN A 44 -1.92 28.24 8.98
C ASN A 44 -1.64 26.90 9.69
N LEU A 45 -1.93 25.78 9.03
CA LEU A 45 -1.77 24.43 9.59
C LEU A 45 -0.30 24.17 9.98
N TYR A 46 0.62 24.61 9.11
CA TYR A 46 2.05 24.60 9.37
C TYR A 46 2.72 25.82 8.76
N ILE A 47 3.64 26.41 9.52
CA ILE A 47 4.56 27.45 9.03
C ILE A 47 5.97 26.87 9.07
N PHE A 48 6.57 26.71 7.89
CA PHE A 48 7.97 26.30 7.75
C PHE A 48 8.82 27.53 7.43
N LEU A 49 9.75 27.83 8.32
CA LEU A 49 10.82 28.79 8.09
C LEU A 49 12.07 28.01 7.72
N THR A 50 12.47 28.10 6.45
CA THR A 50 13.66 27.41 5.95
C THR A 50 14.76 28.39 5.59
N PHE A 51 15.99 27.96 5.86
CA PHE A 51 17.23 28.71 5.62
C PHE A 51 18.16 27.80 4.84
N ILE A 52 18.66 28.30 3.71
CA ILE A 52 19.68 27.60 2.94
C ILE A 52 20.98 27.67 3.75
N GLN A 53 21.58 26.51 4.05
CA GLN A 53 22.77 26.48 4.88
C GLN A 53 23.98 26.97 4.07
N GLU A 54 24.90 27.66 4.72
CA GLU A 54 26.04 28.32 4.06
C GLU A 54 26.84 27.36 3.16
N TYR A 55 27.00 26.12 3.60
CA TYR A 55 27.73 25.13 2.83
C TYR A 55 26.98 24.67 1.58
N GLU A 56 25.64 24.64 1.58
CA GLU A 56 24.85 24.26 0.40
C GLU A 56 25.05 25.25 -0.75
N THR A 57 25.47 26.48 -0.42
CA THR A 57 25.79 27.54 -1.38
C THR A 57 27.21 27.50 -1.94
N PHE A 58 28.03 26.54 -1.51
CA PHE A 58 29.47 26.52 -1.80
C PHE A 58 29.82 26.45 -3.29
N PHE A 59 28.96 25.86 -4.12
CA PHE A 59 29.20 25.77 -5.56
C PHE A 59 28.58 26.99 -6.27
N PRO A 60 29.38 27.92 -6.82
CA PRO A 60 28.86 29.18 -7.37
C PRO A 60 27.98 29.00 -8.61
N TRP A 61 28.12 27.86 -9.30
CA TRP A 61 27.36 27.53 -10.50
C TRP A 61 26.16 26.61 -10.21
N SER A 62 25.98 26.15 -8.97
CA SER A 62 24.80 25.36 -8.62
C SER A 62 23.61 26.30 -8.42
N VAL A 63 22.52 26.01 -9.13
CA VAL A 63 21.25 26.68 -8.86
C VAL A 63 20.71 26.07 -7.57
N GLN A 64 20.81 26.82 -6.47
CA GLN A 64 20.21 26.45 -5.21
C GLN A 64 18.68 26.49 -5.38
N ARG A 65 18.03 25.36 -5.18
CA ARG A 65 16.58 25.22 -5.27
C ARG A 65 16.11 24.45 -4.05
N ILE A 66 15.03 24.93 -3.45
CA ILE A 66 14.30 24.14 -2.48
C ILE A 66 13.19 23.43 -3.26
N LEU A 67 13.19 22.11 -3.21
CA LEU A 67 12.13 21.29 -3.76
C LEU A 67 11.13 20.99 -2.66
N MET A 68 9.85 21.25 -2.93
CA MET A 68 8.77 20.96 -2.01
C MET A 68 7.82 19.95 -2.65
N SER A 69 7.46 18.92 -1.90
CA SER A 69 6.43 17.95 -2.30
C SER A 69 5.50 17.70 -1.13
N ILE A 70 4.22 17.47 -1.42
CA ILE A 70 3.18 17.14 -0.44
C ILE A 70 2.59 15.82 -0.90
N HIS A 71 2.59 14.84 -0.01
CA HIS A 71 2.16 13.49 -0.34
C HIS A 71 1.59 12.79 0.90
N SER A 72 0.94 11.65 0.68
CA SER A 72 0.48 10.78 1.76
C SER A 72 1.65 10.28 2.62
N PRO A 73 1.51 10.20 3.96
CA PRO A 73 2.58 9.78 4.86
C PRO A 73 3.12 8.37 4.60
N PHE A 74 2.39 7.56 3.85
CA PHE A 74 2.70 6.17 3.53
C PHE A 74 3.22 5.96 2.10
N VAL A 75 3.30 7.03 1.31
CA VAL A 75 3.72 6.97 -0.10
C VAL A 75 5.12 7.56 -0.21
N PRO A 76 6.13 6.81 -0.68
CA PRO A 76 7.42 7.38 -1.02
C PRO A 76 7.28 8.30 -2.24
N ILE A 77 7.99 9.42 -2.23
CA ILE A 77 7.99 10.37 -3.34
C ILE A 77 9.42 10.69 -3.78
N ASP A 78 9.58 11.02 -5.07
CA ASP A 78 10.80 11.59 -5.62
C ASP A 78 10.61 13.10 -5.87
N PRO A 79 11.11 13.99 -5.00
CA PRO A 79 10.95 15.42 -5.17
C PRO A 79 11.61 15.99 -6.43
N PHE A 80 12.52 15.27 -7.10
CA PHE A 80 13.09 15.72 -8.37
C PHE A 80 12.09 15.63 -9.53
N LYS A 81 11.16 14.68 -9.46
CA LYS A 81 10.15 14.44 -10.50
C LYS A 81 8.82 15.11 -10.17
N GLU A 82 8.44 15.05 -8.90
CA GLU A 82 7.10 15.46 -8.45
C GLU A 82 7.13 16.74 -7.60
N GLY A 83 8.32 17.21 -7.22
CA GLY A 83 8.47 18.41 -6.40
C GLY A 83 8.33 19.71 -7.18
N VAL A 84 7.85 20.73 -6.49
CA VAL A 84 7.77 22.11 -6.97
C VAL A 84 9.03 22.86 -6.55
N ASN A 85 9.63 23.59 -7.50
CA ASN A 85 10.77 24.46 -7.22
C ASN A 85 10.29 25.73 -6.51
N LEU A 86 10.85 26.00 -5.32
CA LEU A 86 10.67 27.25 -4.61
C LEU A 86 11.88 28.16 -4.83
N GLU A 87 11.59 29.42 -5.11
CA GLU A 87 12.57 30.48 -5.27
C GLU A 87 12.91 31.11 -3.92
N LYS A 88 14.15 31.53 -3.78
CA LYS A 88 14.61 32.26 -2.60
C LYS A 88 13.92 33.61 -2.46
N ASN A 89 13.83 34.11 -1.22
CA ASN A 89 13.27 35.42 -0.87
C ASN A 89 11.80 35.62 -1.22
N HIS A 90 11.06 34.52 -1.31
CA HIS A 90 9.63 34.52 -1.50
C HIS A 90 8.92 33.91 -0.28
N ASN A 91 7.71 34.40 -0.04
CA ASN A 91 6.78 33.82 0.92
C ASN A 91 5.74 33.04 0.11
N TYR A 92 5.65 31.74 0.36
CA TYR A 92 4.72 30.85 -0.31
C TYR A 92 3.54 30.56 0.59
N VAL A 93 2.33 30.74 0.06
CA VAL A 93 1.09 30.24 0.67
C VAL A 93 0.58 29.11 -0.18
N VAL A 94 0.56 27.91 0.37
CA VAL A 94 0.19 26.69 -0.34
C VAL A 94 -1.17 26.24 0.13
N TYR A 95 -2.12 26.16 -0.80
CA TYR A 95 -3.47 25.68 -0.53
C TYR A 95 -3.58 24.20 -0.86
N ILE A 96 -3.89 23.38 0.15
CA ILE A 96 -4.05 21.94 0.02
C ILE A 96 -5.54 21.63 -0.07
N GLN A 97 -5.89 20.78 -1.04
CA GLN A 97 -7.21 20.17 -1.16
C GLN A 97 -7.03 18.65 -1.10
N MET A 98 -7.67 18.01 -0.12
CA MET A 98 -7.59 16.58 0.07
C MET A 98 -8.64 15.87 -0.79
N GLY A 99 -8.21 14.81 -1.46
CA GLY A 99 -9.09 13.93 -2.23
C GLY A 99 -8.74 12.48 -1.94
N GLU A 100 -9.77 11.66 -1.82
CA GLU A 100 -9.66 10.21 -1.64
C GLU A 100 -10.46 9.49 -2.71
N GLU A 101 -9.92 8.37 -3.19
CA GLU A 101 -10.60 7.49 -4.14
C GLU A 101 -10.71 6.10 -3.53
N HIS A 102 -11.94 5.64 -3.29
CA HIS A 102 -12.22 4.32 -2.74
C HIS A 102 -12.63 3.39 -3.88
N LEU A 103 -11.69 2.53 -4.27
CA LEU A 103 -11.88 1.51 -5.30
C LEU A 103 -12.46 0.23 -4.70
N LEU A 104 -13.08 -0.59 -5.56
CA LEU A 104 -13.64 -1.87 -5.15
C LEU A 104 -12.61 -3.00 -5.23
N GLU A 105 -12.66 -3.92 -4.29
CA GLU A 105 -11.80 -5.12 -4.28
C GLU A 105 -12.27 -6.16 -5.31
N SER A 106 -11.54 -7.26 -5.46
CA SER A 106 -12.04 -8.43 -6.22
C SER A 106 -13.41 -8.86 -5.69
N PRO A 107 -14.41 -9.16 -6.54
CA PRO A 107 -14.33 -9.52 -7.97
C PRO A 107 -14.55 -8.36 -8.96
N TYR A 108 -14.53 -7.09 -8.51
CA TYR A 108 -14.74 -5.96 -9.39
C TYR A 108 -13.52 -5.69 -10.29
N GLN A 109 -13.72 -5.05 -11.44
CA GLN A 109 -12.66 -4.80 -12.43
C GLN A 109 -11.47 -4.01 -11.88
N THR A 110 -11.72 -3.14 -10.90
CA THR A 110 -10.68 -2.39 -10.19
C THR A 110 -9.63 -3.30 -9.54
N ASN A 111 -10.02 -4.53 -9.14
CA ASN A 111 -9.15 -5.54 -8.52
C ASN A 111 -8.20 -4.93 -7.47
N CYS A 112 -8.73 -4.02 -6.65
CA CYS A 112 -7.95 -3.28 -5.68
C CYS A 112 -7.51 -4.20 -4.54
N LEU A 113 -6.36 -3.90 -3.94
CA LEU A 113 -5.86 -4.53 -2.73
C LEU A 113 -5.82 -3.48 -1.62
N ASP A 114 -6.51 -3.73 -0.51
CA ASP A 114 -6.41 -2.90 0.68
C ASP A 114 -5.09 -3.20 1.44
N TYR A 115 -4.09 -2.35 1.19
CA TYR A 115 -2.79 -2.43 1.84
C TYR A 115 -2.86 -2.17 3.36
N GLU A 116 -3.83 -1.42 3.85
CA GLU A 116 -3.95 -1.12 5.27
C GLU A 116 -4.48 -2.34 6.04
N VAL A 117 -5.51 -3.01 5.51
CA VAL A 117 -6.00 -4.28 6.04
C VAL A 117 -4.90 -5.34 6.01
N LEU A 118 -4.17 -5.46 4.90
CA LEU A 118 -3.05 -6.39 4.78
C LEU A 118 -1.95 -6.13 5.82
N TRP A 119 -1.57 -4.86 5.98
CA TRP A 119 -0.56 -4.44 6.96
C TRP A 119 -1.00 -4.75 8.40
N LYS A 120 -2.26 -4.42 8.76
CA LYS A 120 -2.84 -4.74 10.08
C LYS A 120 -2.81 -6.25 10.34
N ASN A 121 -3.22 -7.06 9.36
CA ASN A 121 -3.23 -8.52 9.46
C ASN A 121 -1.83 -9.13 9.57
N ASN A 122 -0.82 -8.48 8.99
CA ASN A 122 0.58 -8.89 9.06
C ASN A 122 1.33 -8.32 10.27
N ASN A 123 0.66 -8.14 11.42
CA ASN A 123 1.25 -7.57 12.63
C ASN A 123 1.95 -6.22 12.38
N LYS A 124 1.33 -5.35 11.56
CA LYS A 124 1.87 -4.04 11.21
C LYS A 124 3.22 -4.10 10.48
N THR A 125 3.40 -5.10 9.61
CA THR A 125 4.59 -5.25 8.77
C THR A 125 4.25 -5.24 7.29
N GLY A 126 5.17 -4.73 6.47
CA GLY A 126 5.01 -4.66 5.01
C GLY A 126 4.56 -3.28 4.49
N PRO A 127 4.32 -3.18 3.16
CA PRO A 127 3.96 -1.92 2.52
C PRO A 127 2.51 -1.50 2.85
N ARG A 128 2.31 -0.20 3.08
CA ARG A 128 0.99 0.43 3.31
C ARG A 128 0.42 1.15 2.08
N SER A 129 1.12 1.09 0.96
CA SER A 129 0.73 1.71 -0.31
C SER A 129 1.27 0.90 -1.49
N GLN A 130 0.69 1.12 -2.67
CA GLN A 130 1.14 0.46 -3.91
C GLN A 130 2.55 0.90 -4.29
N GLU A 131 2.86 2.20 -4.14
CA GLU A 131 4.15 2.80 -4.43
C GLU A 131 5.22 2.22 -3.51
N MET A 132 4.91 2.07 -2.22
CA MET A 132 5.81 1.42 -1.28
C MET A 132 6.00 -0.07 -1.62
N CYS A 133 4.95 -0.77 -2.06
CA CYS A 133 5.07 -2.14 -2.54
C CYS A 133 6.00 -2.25 -3.76
N LYS A 134 5.85 -1.35 -4.74
CA LYS A 134 6.73 -1.27 -5.92
C LYS A 134 8.18 -0.97 -5.51
N GLN A 135 8.40 -0.01 -4.62
CA GLN A 135 9.73 0.32 -4.10
C GLN A 135 10.34 -0.87 -3.36
N TRP A 136 9.56 -1.58 -2.55
CA TRP A 136 10.04 -2.74 -1.82
C TRP A 136 10.38 -3.91 -2.75
N CYS A 137 9.58 -4.13 -3.79
CA CYS A 137 9.87 -5.08 -4.86
C CYS A 137 11.18 -4.73 -5.58
N TRP A 138 11.35 -3.47 -5.95
CA TRP A 138 12.56 -2.96 -6.60
C TRP A 138 13.79 -3.16 -5.70
N TRP A 139 13.70 -2.79 -4.43
CA TRP A 139 14.76 -3.03 -3.46
C TRP A 139 15.13 -4.51 -3.33
N ASN A 140 14.14 -5.41 -3.21
CA ASN A 140 14.38 -6.85 -3.15
C ASN A 140 15.05 -7.38 -4.42
N TYR A 141 14.64 -6.89 -5.59
CA TYR A 141 15.27 -7.23 -6.86
C TYR A 141 16.75 -6.84 -6.88
N PHE A 142 17.09 -5.58 -6.55
CA PHE A 142 18.49 -5.12 -6.54
C PHE A 142 19.33 -5.80 -5.48
N LYS A 143 18.77 -6.03 -4.29
CA LYS A 143 19.42 -6.77 -3.21
C LYS A 143 19.85 -8.19 -3.63
N SER A 144 19.14 -8.81 -4.56
CA SER A 144 19.49 -10.12 -5.10
C SER A 144 20.67 -10.08 -6.09
N TYR A 145 20.93 -8.94 -6.71
CA TYR A 145 21.92 -8.76 -7.78
C TYR A 145 23.23 -8.12 -7.28
N ALA A 146 23.13 -7.11 -6.42
CA ALA A 146 24.26 -6.39 -5.85
C ALA A 146 24.01 -6.22 -4.35
N TYR A 147 25.01 -6.49 -3.51
CA TYR A 147 24.94 -6.42 -2.03
C TYR A 147 24.78 -4.97 -1.48
N HIS A 148 23.99 -4.12 -2.13
CA HIS A 148 23.85 -2.71 -1.82
C HIS A 148 22.38 -2.28 -1.70
N ASP A 149 22.12 -1.29 -0.83
CA ASP A 149 20.79 -0.72 -0.57
C ASP A 149 20.29 0.21 -1.70
N GLU A 150 20.78 0.03 -2.94
CA GLU A 150 20.61 0.93 -4.10
C GLU A 150 19.20 0.96 -4.72
N GLY A 151 18.21 0.35 -4.06
CA GLY A 151 16.84 0.25 -4.58
C GLY A 151 15.78 1.07 -3.83
N LEU A 152 16.14 1.75 -2.73
CA LEU A 152 15.18 2.56 -1.98
C LEU A 152 15.25 4.02 -2.43
N MET A 153 14.10 4.59 -2.80
CA MET A 153 13.98 6.00 -3.20
C MET A 153 14.18 6.94 -2.02
N MET A 154 13.69 6.58 -0.82
CA MET A 154 13.88 7.35 0.41
C MET A 154 14.60 6.50 1.47
N LEU A 155 15.86 6.82 1.75
CA LEU A 155 16.68 6.16 2.75
C LEU A 155 16.68 6.95 4.06
N GLU A 156 16.48 6.31 5.22
CA GLU A 156 16.63 6.97 6.52
C GLU A 156 18.09 7.28 6.84
N GLN A 157 18.97 6.34 6.47
CA GLN A 157 20.41 6.49 6.58
C GLN A 157 21.01 5.88 5.31
N PRO A 158 21.60 6.68 4.41
CA PRO A 158 22.47 6.12 3.40
C PRO A 158 23.60 5.46 4.17
N ARG A 159 23.62 4.12 4.22
CA ARG A 159 24.83 3.41 4.64
C ARG A 159 25.96 4.04 3.85
N LYS A 160 27.06 4.40 4.54
CA LYS A 160 28.24 5.08 3.97
C LYS A 160 28.57 4.49 2.60
N SER A 161 27.96 5.02 1.55
CA SER A 161 28.24 4.67 0.18
C SER A 161 29.47 5.50 -0.20
N CYS A 162 30.54 5.34 0.61
CA CYS A 162 31.88 5.69 0.18
C CYS A 162 32.19 4.61 -0.86
N PHE A 163 31.84 4.87 -2.13
CA PHE A 163 32.05 3.93 -3.25
C PHE A 163 33.54 3.60 -3.52
N ASN A 164 34.46 4.10 -2.70
CA ASN A 164 35.88 3.78 -2.63
C ASN A 164 36.48 4.37 -1.34
N ASP A 165 37.63 3.87 -0.89
CA ASP A 165 38.45 4.27 0.29
C ASP A 165 38.92 5.75 0.36
N ARG A 166 38.15 6.70 -0.18
CA ARG A 166 38.49 8.13 -0.27
C ARG A 166 37.52 9.03 0.48
N CYS A 167 37.00 8.59 1.60
CA CYS A 167 36.36 9.49 2.56
C CYS A 167 37.46 10.30 3.33
N LYS A 168 38.18 11.16 2.60
CA LYS A 168 38.97 12.31 3.13
C LYS A 168 38.05 13.52 3.38
N GLU A 169 36.83 13.24 3.82
CA GLU A 169 35.77 14.23 3.96
C GLU A 169 36.15 15.28 5.01
N ASP A 170 36.82 14.90 6.08
CA ASP A 170 37.22 15.81 7.16
C ASP A 170 38.18 16.92 6.70
N LYS A 171 39.14 16.59 5.84
CA LYS A 171 40.12 17.58 5.33
C LYS A 171 39.47 18.53 4.33
N LEU A 172 38.59 18.02 3.46
CA LEU A 172 37.84 18.83 2.50
C LEU A 172 36.82 19.72 3.21
N ASN A 173 36.12 19.19 4.22
CA ASN A 173 35.17 19.91 5.05
C ASN A 173 35.85 21.01 5.88
N LYS A 174 37.11 20.83 6.29
CA LYS A 174 37.89 21.89 6.92
C LYS A 174 38.17 23.05 5.95
N ILE A 175 38.71 22.75 4.77
CA ILE A 175 39.00 23.76 3.73
C ILE A 175 37.72 24.50 3.33
N ARG A 176 36.61 23.77 3.15
CA ARG A 176 35.30 24.32 2.84
C ARG A 176 34.80 25.26 3.93
N ARG A 177 34.87 24.87 5.21
CA ARG A 177 34.51 25.72 6.34
C ARG A 177 35.35 26.99 6.41
N ASP A 178 36.66 26.88 6.18
CA ASP A 178 37.56 28.03 6.17
C ASP A 178 37.24 28.99 5.02
N CYS A 179 36.90 28.48 3.83
CA CYS A 179 36.45 29.28 2.70
C CYS A 179 35.13 30.01 2.98
N ILE A 180 34.12 29.28 3.50
CA ILE A 180 32.80 29.84 3.84
C ILE A 180 32.94 30.96 4.87
N ARG A 181 33.76 30.78 5.92
CA ARG A 181 34.01 31.83 6.93
C ARG A 181 34.56 33.13 6.33
N ASN A 182 35.32 33.04 5.24
CA ASN A 182 35.89 34.19 4.56
C ASN A 182 34.93 34.79 3.52
N CYS A 183 33.91 34.06 3.10
CA CYS A 183 32.85 34.54 2.22
C CYS A 183 31.72 35.16 3.06
N ARG A 184 31.38 36.43 2.81
CA ARG A 184 30.21 37.05 3.45
C ARG A 184 28.93 36.51 2.83
N LEU A 185 28.02 36.01 3.66
CA LEU A 185 26.69 35.57 3.22
C LEU A 185 25.89 36.73 2.63
N ASN A 186 24.97 36.38 1.73
CA ASN A 186 23.95 37.31 1.28
C ASN A 186 22.96 37.59 2.43
N CYS A 187 22.59 38.86 2.62
CA CYS A 187 21.84 39.31 3.80
C CYS A 187 20.36 38.89 3.82
N LYS A 188 19.85 38.26 2.75
CA LYS A 188 18.46 37.87 2.59
C LYS A 188 18.40 36.58 1.77
N ASP A 189 18.36 35.44 2.44
CA ASP A 189 18.02 34.14 1.85
C ASP A 189 17.06 33.41 2.81
N LYS A 190 15.90 34.02 3.05
CA LYS A 190 14.82 33.43 3.86
C LYS A 190 13.69 32.98 2.95
N ILE A 191 13.20 31.77 3.17
CA ILE A 191 11.99 31.26 2.52
C ILE A 191 11.01 30.92 3.62
N SER A 192 9.82 31.50 3.54
CA SER A 192 8.70 31.22 4.44
C SER A 192 7.64 30.47 3.67
N ILE A 193 7.25 29.31 4.15
CA ILE A 193 6.21 28.49 3.53
C ILE A 193 5.09 28.35 4.55
N SER A 194 3.89 28.79 4.18
CA SER A 194 2.67 28.65 4.95
C SER A 194 1.77 27.63 4.26
N LEU A 195 1.43 26.56 4.97
CA LEU A 195 0.50 25.54 4.50
C LEU A 195 -0.91 25.85 5.02
N ASN A 196 -1.85 26.01 4.11
CA ASN A 196 -3.25 26.26 4.40
C ASN A 196 -4.11 25.16 3.77
N ILE A 197 -5.07 24.62 4.53
CA ILE A 197 -6.07 23.71 3.98
C ILE A 197 -7.21 24.57 3.43
N LYS A 198 -7.51 24.44 2.14
CA LYS A 198 -8.53 25.30 1.50
C LYS A 198 -9.95 24.99 1.97
N SER A 199 -10.24 23.71 2.23
CA SER A 199 -11.49 23.23 2.81
C SER A 199 -11.16 21.99 3.65
N PRO A 200 -11.66 21.88 4.89
CA PRO A 200 -11.51 20.66 5.69
C PRO A 200 -12.28 19.47 5.09
N GLU A 201 -13.21 19.73 4.17
CA GLU A 201 -13.95 18.68 3.49
C GLU A 201 -13.04 17.88 2.55
N VAL A 202 -12.87 16.60 2.85
CA VAL A 202 -12.20 15.64 1.97
C VAL A 202 -13.16 15.26 0.84
N ILE A 203 -12.74 15.43 -0.41
CA ILE A 203 -13.52 14.95 -1.55
C ILE A 203 -13.33 13.45 -1.66
N VAL A 204 -14.34 12.68 -1.23
CA VAL A 204 -14.32 11.21 -1.32
C VAL A 204 -15.05 10.76 -2.58
N MET A 205 -14.32 10.18 -3.52
CA MET A 205 -14.86 9.50 -4.70
C MET A 205 -14.97 8.00 -4.38
N SER A 206 -16.19 7.53 -4.10
CA SER A 206 -16.43 6.14 -3.75
C SER A 206 -17.11 5.37 -4.89
N HIS A 207 -16.47 4.30 -5.35
CA HIS A 207 -17.04 3.41 -6.35
C HIS A 207 -18.07 2.49 -5.68
N LYS A 208 -19.34 2.63 -6.06
CA LYS A 208 -20.42 1.76 -5.59
C LYS A 208 -20.82 0.78 -6.68
N PRO A 209 -21.08 -0.50 -6.35
CA PRO A 209 -21.61 -1.43 -7.33
C PRO A 209 -22.96 -0.95 -7.83
N LEU A 210 -23.17 -0.98 -9.14
CA LEU A 210 -24.44 -0.59 -9.78
C LEU A 210 -25.62 -1.45 -9.32
N TYR A 211 -25.36 -2.71 -9.01
CA TYR A 211 -26.36 -3.65 -8.51
C TYR A 211 -25.79 -4.40 -7.31
N THR A 212 -26.55 -4.46 -6.23
CA THR A 212 -26.25 -5.38 -5.13
C THR A 212 -26.71 -6.79 -5.50
N ALA A 213 -26.19 -7.80 -4.81
CA ALA A 213 -26.67 -9.17 -4.99
C ALA A 213 -28.20 -9.25 -4.81
N MET A 214 -28.75 -8.51 -3.86
CA MET A 214 -30.19 -8.45 -3.58
C MET A 214 -30.98 -7.83 -4.74
N ASP A 215 -30.45 -6.81 -5.41
CA ASP A 215 -31.09 -6.21 -6.59
C ASP A 215 -31.15 -7.19 -7.75
N ILE A 216 -30.05 -7.93 -7.98
CA ILE A 216 -29.98 -8.97 -9.01
C ILE A 216 -30.98 -10.10 -8.68
N PHE A 217 -31.01 -10.57 -7.43
CA PHE A 217 -31.98 -11.59 -7.00
C PHE A 217 -33.42 -11.11 -7.14
N SER A 218 -33.69 -9.85 -6.80
CA SER A 218 -35.04 -9.26 -6.92
C SER A 218 -35.44 -9.09 -8.39
N TYR A 219 -34.52 -8.66 -9.25
CA TYR A 219 -34.76 -8.50 -10.68
C TYR A 219 -35.02 -9.85 -11.37
N ILE A 220 -34.15 -10.84 -11.13
CA ILE A 220 -34.32 -12.19 -11.67
C ILE A 220 -35.59 -12.84 -11.11
N GLY A 221 -35.82 -12.72 -9.80
CA GLY A 221 -37.00 -13.26 -9.13
C GLY A 221 -38.29 -12.61 -9.63
N GLY A 222 -38.29 -11.30 -9.87
CA GLY A 222 -39.40 -10.57 -10.45
C GLY A 222 -39.71 -11.00 -11.89
N LEU A 223 -38.67 -11.15 -12.73
CA LEU A 223 -38.82 -11.67 -14.09
C LEU A 223 -39.34 -13.11 -14.09
N MET A 224 -38.74 -14.01 -13.32
CA MET A 224 -39.20 -15.40 -13.23
C MET A 224 -40.63 -15.50 -12.67
N GLY A 225 -40.96 -14.71 -11.67
CA GLY A 225 -42.29 -14.65 -11.08
C GLY A 225 -43.35 -14.13 -12.06
N CYS A 226 -43.01 -13.10 -12.85
CA CYS A 226 -43.93 -12.53 -13.83
C CYS A 226 -44.14 -13.44 -15.05
N TRP A 227 -43.07 -14.04 -15.58
CA TRP A 227 -43.14 -14.87 -16.78
C TRP A 227 -43.66 -16.28 -16.51
N LEU A 228 -43.24 -16.90 -15.40
CA LEU A 228 -43.53 -18.31 -15.13
C LEU A 228 -44.52 -18.51 -13.97
N GLY A 229 -44.80 -17.48 -13.15
CA GLY A 229 -45.57 -17.64 -11.91
C GLY A 229 -44.86 -18.47 -10.85
N ILE A 230 -43.55 -18.69 -11.01
CA ILE A 230 -42.73 -19.53 -10.13
C ILE A 230 -42.07 -18.65 -9.09
N SER A 231 -42.18 -19.04 -7.82
CA SER A 231 -41.49 -18.43 -6.69
C SER A 231 -40.36 -19.33 -6.16
N VAL A 232 -39.49 -18.77 -5.31
CA VAL A 232 -38.46 -19.56 -4.60
C VAL A 232 -39.08 -20.76 -3.87
N TRP A 233 -40.27 -20.59 -3.29
CA TRP A 233 -41.00 -21.66 -2.59
C TRP A 233 -41.46 -22.79 -3.51
N THR A 234 -41.85 -22.46 -4.74
CA THR A 234 -42.19 -23.50 -5.72
C THR A 234 -40.94 -24.27 -6.15
N CYS A 235 -39.78 -23.61 -6.27
CA CYS A 235 -38.50 -24.28 -6.54
C CYS A 235 -38.10 -25.22 -5.40
N THR A 236 -38.25 -24.79 -4.14
CA THR A 236 -37.94 -25.66 -2.98
C THR A 236 -38.84 -26.89 -2.93
N GLY A 237 -40.13 -26.75 -3.25
CA GLY A 237 -41.05 -27.89 -3.30
C GLY A 237 -40.73 -28.90 -4.41
N ILE A 238 -40.35 -28.40 -5.59
CA ILE A 238 -39.91 -29.26 -6.70
C ILE A 238 -38.59 -29.96 -6.33
N ALA A 239 -37.64 -29.24 -5.73
CA ALA A 239 -36.37 -29.80 -5.28
C ALA A 239 -36.57 -30.89 -4.21
N GLU A 240 -37.46 -30.68 -3.25
CA GLU A 240 -37.76 -31.66 -2.21
C GLU A 240 -38.38 -32.95 -2.80
N THR A 241 -39.39 -32.80 -3.66
CA THR A 241 -40.07 -33.95 -4.27
C THR A 241 -39.14 -34.76 -5.19
N THR A 242 -38.29 -34.08 -5.97
CA THR A 242 -37.25 -34.72 -6.79
C THR A 242 -36.18 -35.40 -5.93
N PHE A 243 -35.72 -34.75 -4.86
CA PHE A 243 -34.75 -35.32 -3.91
C PHE A 243 -35.27 -36.61 -3.26
N TRP A 244 -36.50 -36.60 -2.75
CA TRP A 244 -37.11 -37.80 -2.16
C TRP A 244 -37.29 -38.94 -3.17
N THR A 245 -37.66 -38.60 -4.41
CA THR A 245 -37.81 -39.58 -5.48
C THR A 245 -36.45 -40.23 -5.82
N PHE A 246 -35.39 -39.42 -5.91
CA PHE A 246 -34.03 -39.89 -6.11
C PHE A 246 -33.55 -40.80 -4.97
N LEU A 247 -33.80 -40.42 -3.72
CA LEU A 247 -33.47 -41.27 -2.57
C LEU A 247 -34.21 -42.62 -2.59
N ARG A 248 -35.47 -42.66 -3.03
CA ARG A 248 -36.21 -43.93 -3.21
C ARG A 248 -35.57 -44.78 -4.31
N PHE A 249 -35.16 -44.16 -5.41
CA PHE A 249 -34.48 -44.85 -6.51
C PHE A 249 -33.14 -45.44 -6.04
N LEU A 250 -32.31 -44.67 -5.32
CA LEU A 250 -31.05 -45.17 -4.75
C LEU A 250 -31.26 -46.34 -3.79
N LYS A 251 -32.30 -46.28 -2.93
CA LYS A 251 -32.65 -47.41 -2.05
C LYS A 251 -33.02 -48.67 -2.83
N GLN A 252 -33.76 -48.54 -3.94
CA GLN A 252 -34.06 -49.68 -4.81
C GLN A 252 -32.80 -50.23 -5.50
N TYR A 253 -31.93 -49.34 -5.97
CA TYR A 253 -30.67 -49.72 -6.61
C TYR A 253 -29.74 -50.46 -5.64
N ALA A 254 -29.60 -49.98 -4.40
CA ALA A 254 -28.83 -50.63 -3.35
C ALA A 254 -29.38 -52.01 -2.96
N LYS A 255 -30.71 -52.19 -2.96
CA LYS A 255 -31.32 -53.52 -2.76
C LYS A 255 -30.96 -54.49 -3.88
N ARG A 256 -30.89 -54.03 -5.13
CA ARG A 256 -30.46 -54.85 -6.29
C ARG A 256 -29.02 -55.34 -6.15
N PHE A 257 -28.10 -54.49 -5.67
CA PHE A 257 -26.70 -54.88 -5.46
C PHE A 257 -26.49 -55.82 -4.26
N ARG A 258 -27.37 -55.84 -3.26
CA ARG A 258 -27.35 -56.87 -2.19
C ARG A 258 -27.80 -58.25 -2.66
N HIS A 259 -28.32 -58.38 -3.88
CA HIS A 259 -28.70 -59.67 -4.48
C HIS A 259 -27.79 -60.09 -5.63
N SER A 260 -26.65 -59.41 -5.82
CA SER A 260 -25.56 -60.03 -6.58
C SER A 260 -25.09 -61.27 -5.81
N PRO A 261 -25.22 -62.49 -6.39
CA PRO A 261 -24.75 -63.69 -5.73
C PRO A 261 -23.25 -63.55 -5.45
N PRO A 262 -22.76 -64.11 -4.32
CA PRO A 262 -21.33 -64.11 -4.04
C PRO A 262 -20.61 -64.72 -5.25
N THR A 263 -19.69 -63.95 -5.84
CA THR A 263 -18.77 -64.47 -6.84
C THR A 263 -18.14 -65.75 -6.30
N ARG A 264 -18.23 -66.82 -7.10
CA ARG A 264 -17.89 -68.23 -6.80
C ARG A 264 -16.52 -68.47 -6.17
N ASN A 265 -15.65 -67.45 -6.09
CA ASN A 265 -14.31 -67.52 -5.50
C ASN A 265 -14.26 -67.39 -3.96
N GLN A 266 -15.38 -67.16 -3.25
CA GLN A 266 -15.37 -67.11 -1.77
C GLN A 266 -15.69 -68.44 -1.07
N LEU A 267 -16.08 -69.50 -1.79
CA LEU A 267 -16.38 -70.81 -1.18
C LEU A 267 -15.14 -71.71 -0.97
N LEU A 268 -13.95 -71.29 -1.40
CA LEU A 268 -12.71 -72.06 -1.24
C LEU A 268 -11.89 -71.70 0.02
N PHE A 269 -12.25 -70.65 0.76
CA PHE A 269 -11.48 -70.22 1.94
C PHE A 269 -12.05 -70.67 3.29
N ARG A 270 -13.20 -71.35 3.33
CA ARG A 270 -13.84 -71.78 4.59
C ARG A 270 -13.59 -73.24 4.98
N ARG A 271 -12.55 -73.87 4.42
CA ARG A 271 -12.17 -75.27 4.72
C ARG A 271 -10.76 -75.44 5.29
N LYS A 272 -10.15 -74.37 5.83
CA LYS A 272 -8.76 -74.40 6.33
C LYS A 272 -8.57 -73.89 7.76
N HIS A 273 -9.57 -74.08 8.64
CA HIS A 273 -9.46 -73.67 10.06
C HIS A 273 -9.92 -74.73 11.07
N HIS A 274 -9.80 -76.01 10.71
CA HIS A 274 -9.65 -77.07 11.70
C HIS A 274 -8.23 -77.60 11.59
N ASP A 275 -7.56 -77.73 12.74
CA ASP A 275 -6.25 -78.32 12.98
C ASP A 275 -5.12 -77.31 13.22
N THR A 276 -5.10 -76.71 14.41
CA THR A 276 -3.84 -76.63 15.20
C THR A 276 -4.17 -76.51 16.70
N VAL A 277 -4.24 -77.67 17.35
CA VAL A 277 -3.88 -77.85 18.75
C VAL A 277 -2.35 -77.88 18.81
N VAL A 278 -1.76 -77.49 19.94
CA VAL A 278 -0.59 -78.12 20.60
C VAL A 278 0.46 -77.09 21.11
N PHE A 279 0.64 -77.16 22.45
CA PHE A 279 1.64 -76.64 23.40
C PHE A 279 1.72 -75.13 23.69
#